data_AF-A0A534Z9J0-F1
#
_entry.id   AF-A0A534Z9J0-F1
#
_cell.length_a   1.000
_cell.length_b   1.000
_cell.length_c   1.000
_cell.angle_alpha   90.00
_cell.angle_beta   90.00
_cell.angle_gamma   90.00
#
_symmetry.space_group_name_H-M   'P 1'
#
loop_
_entity.id
_entity.type
_entity.pdbx_description
1 polymer ?
#
loop_
_entity_poly.entity_id
_entity_poly.type
_entity_poly.pdbx_seq_one_letter_code
_entity_poly.pdbx_strand_id
1 'polypeptide(L)'
;MLHRLPYDGAIDADGHILEPPDLWDRYLEPPWRDRPLGVRKGPDGLEYLEIAGKPSKMVRKNLPAGLGAMDLVGNIPPPPRAPTGLKYLDNAGLGAWDAKERLERLDRENLAIGILYPTLGVLWEAECEDLELAQAYTRAYNRWIVDFCRDGGGRLVPIAHLSLGIPEEAERELERAARDGVKGIFIAPFVMTKKPPGHPDHDRVFR
;
A
#
# COMPACT_ATOMS: atom_id res chain seq x y z
N MET A 1 -12.27 -3.36 -23.11
CA MET A 1 -12.84 -4.64 -22.65
C MET A 1 -11.75 -5.34 -21.88
N LEU A 2 -12.00 -5.65 -20.60
CA LEU A 2 -11.01 -6.32 -19.77
C LEU A 2 -10.77 -7.74 -20.30
N HIS A 3 -9.49 -8.10 -20.46
CA HIS A 3 -9.12 -9.39 -21.03
C HIS A 3 -9.35 -10.48 -19.99
N ARG A 4 -10.37 -11.31 -20.20
CA ARG A 4 -10.57 -12.52 -19.41
C ARG A 4 -9.61 -13.60 -19.89
N LEU A 5 -8.74 -14.07 -19.01
CA LEU A 5 -7.78 -15.11 -19.35
C LEU A 5 -8.50 -16.43 -19.71
N PRO A 6 -8.04 -17.15 -20.75
CA PRO A 6 -8.69 -18.38 -21.21
C PRO A 6 -8.29 -19.62 -20.39
N TYR A 7 -7.38 -19.48 -19.43
CA TYR A 7 -6.87 -20.56 -18.59
C TYR A 7 -7.25 -20.34 -17.14
N ASP A 8 -7.51 -21.43 -16.42
CA ASP A 8 -7.79 -21.39 -14.99
C ASP A 8 -6.50 -21.38 -14.17
N GLY A 9 -6.57 -20.86 -12.94
CA GLY A 9 -5.44 -20.86 -12.02
C GLY A 9 -4.43 -19.73 -12.22
N ALA A 10 -4.68 -18.79 -13.13
CA ALA A 10 -3.83 -17.61 -13.31
C ALA A 10 -3.78 -16.75 -12.02
N ILE A 11 -2.62 -16.19 -11.72
CA ILE A 11 -2.37 -15.37 -10.53
C ILE A 11 -1.92 -13.99 -10.98
N ASP A 12 -2.57 -12.96 -10.45
CA ASP A 12 -2.06 -11.59 -10.54
C ASP A 12 -0.94 -11.43 -9.52
N ALA A 13 0.29 -11.37 -10.03
CA ALA A 13 1.51 -11.34 -9.23
C ALA A 13 1.96 -9.92 -8.87
N ASP A 14 1.27 -8.88 -9.35
CA ASP A 14 1.65 -7.47 -9.18
C ASP A 14 0.40 -6.57 -9.04
N GLY A 15 -0.53 -7.00 -8.19
CA GLY A 15 -1.72 -6.23 -7.88
C GLY A 15 -1.40 -5.11 -6.89
N HIS A 16 -1.83 -3.89 -7.17
CA HIS A 16 -1.69 -2.77 -6.24
C HIS A 16 -3.03 -2.40 -5.62
N ILE A 17 -3.03 -2.04 -4.34
CA ILE A 17 -4.16 -1.39 -3.68
C ILE A 17 -3.97 0.12 -3.61
N LEU A 18 -5.05 0.88 -3.54
CA LEU A 18 -5.02 2.29 -3.19
C LEU A 18 -5.37 2.41 -1.71
N GLU A 19 -4.36 2.68 -0.87
CA GLU A 19 -4.55 2.83 0.57
C GLU A 19 -5.51 3.98 0.86
N PRO A 20 -6.54 3.79 1.71
CA PRO A 20 -7.46 4.87 2.02
C PRO A 20 -6.72 6.00 2.76
N PRO A 21 -7.04 7.28 2.50
CA PRO A 21 -6.32 8.43 3.07
C PRO A 21 -6.29 8.50 4.60
N ASP A 22 -7.22 7.81 5.26
CA ASP A 22 -7.33 7.72 6.73
C ASP A 22 -6.66 6.48 7.31
N LEU A 23 -5.99 5.62 6.49
CA LEU A 23 -5.31 4.41 6.95
C LEU A 23 -4.36 4.75 8.11
N TRP A 24 -3.38 5.60 7.87
CA TRP A 24 -2.39 5.92 8.90
C TRP A 24 -2.99 6.77 10.02
N ASP A 25 -3.99 7.60 9.74
CA ASP A 25 -4.72 8.34 10.78
C ASP A 25 -5.38 7.40 11.80
N ARG A 26 -5.87 6.24 11.35
CA ARG A 26 -6.55 5.23 12.17
C ARG A 26 -5.60 4.21 12.79
N TYR A 27 -4.60 3.77 12.03
CA TYR A 27 -3.74 2.65 12.43
C TYR A 27 -2.45 3.11 13.11
N LEU A 28 -2.05 4.39 13.05
CA LEU A 28 -0.84 4.83 13.74
C LEU A 28 -0.97 4.75 15.27
N GLU A 29 0.14 4.33 15.88
CA GLU A 29 0.31 4.31 17.33
C GLU A 29 0.28 5.74 17.89
N PRO A 30 -0.23 5.94 19.12
CA PRO A 30 -0.46 7.26 19.69
C PRO A 30 0.72 8.26 19.58
N PRO A 31 2.00 7.86 19.78
CA PRO A 31 3.12 8.79 19.68
C PRO A 31 3.37 9.39 18.28
N TRP A 32 2.78 8.82 17.22
CA TRP A 32 3.09 9.16 15.83
C TRP A 32 1.92 9.80 15.07
N ARG A 33 0.76 9.95 15.72
CA ARG A 33 -0.49 10.41 15.07
C ARG A 33 -0.45 11.85 14.56
N ASP A 34 0.46 12.67 15.07
CA ASP A 34 0.67 14.05 14.62
C ASP A 34 1.50 14.14 13.33
N ARG A 35 2.07 13.02 12.87
CA ARG A 35 2.92 12.94 11.68
C ARG A 35 2.46 11.80 10.75
N PRO A 36 1.20 11.82 10.25
CA PRO A 36 0.69 10.72 9.44
C PRO A 36 1.30 10.69 8.03
N LEU A 37 1.13 9.55 7.37
CA LEU A 37 1.28 9.38 5.92
C LEU A 37 -0.13 9.42 5.30
N GLY A 38 -0.32 10.13 4.19
CA GLY A 38 -1.62 10.08 3.50
C GLY A 38 -1.83 11.19 2.48
N VAL A 39 -2.88 11.05 1.68
CA VAL A 39 -3.25 12.07 0.70
C VAL A 39 -3.98 13.21 1.40
N ARG A 40 -3.58 14.45 1.09
CA ARG A 40 -4.15 15.70 1.59
C ARG A 40 -4.43 16.65 0.44
N LYS A 41 -5.19 17.71 0.70
CA LYS A 41 -5.49 18.78 -0.25
C LYS A 41 -4.87 20.10 0.22
N GLY A 42 -4.13 20.75 -0.67
CA GLY A 42 -3.53 22.05 -0.41
C GLY A 42 -4.53 23.21 -0.51
N PRO A 43 -4.13 24.43 -0.12
CA PRO A 43 -4.94 25.64 -0.28
C PRO A 43 -5.29 25.96 -1.75
N ASP A 44 -4.50 25.46 -2.69
CA ASP A 44 -4.73 25.54 -4.14
C ASP A 44 -5.76 24.52 -4.65
N GLY A 45 -6.31 23.69 -3.76
CA GLY A 45 -7.26 22.64 -4.09
C GLY A 45 -6.62 21.39 -4.71
N LEU A 46 -5.28 21.34 -4.84
CA LEU A 46 -4.56 20.23 -5.43
C LEU A 46 -4.17 19.20 -4.37
N GLU A 47 -4.18 17.93 -4.75
CA GLU A 47 -3.76 16.81 -3.91
C GLU A 47 -2.24 16.69 -3.83
N TYR A 48 -1.75 16.33 -2.64
CA TYR A 48 -0.37 15.98 -2.37
C TYR A 48 -0.29 14.82 -1.38
N LEU A 49 0.84 14.13 -1.35
CA LEU A 49 1.14 13.13 -0.33
C LEU A 49 1.80 13.84 0.87
N GLU A 50 1.22 13.70 2.06
CA GLU A 50 1.81 14.11 3.32
C GLU A 50 2.68 12.95 3.85
N ILE A 51 3.92 13.26 4.21
CA ILE A 51 4.89 12.31 4.77
C ILE A 51 5.50 12.98 6.01
N ALA A 52 5.43 12.32 7.16
CA ALA A 52 5.98 12.81 8.42
C ALA A 52 5.52 14.23 8.79
N GLY A 53 4.24 14.56 8.50
CA GLY A 53 3.64 15.88 8.74
C GLY A 53 4.10 16.97 7.78
N LYS A 54 4.70 16.62 6.63
CA LYS A 54 5.17 17.57 5.62
C LYS A 54 4.69 17.16 4.21
N PRO A 55 4.39 18.10 3.32
CA PRO A 55 4.13 17.78 1.92
C PRO A 55 5.36 17.16 1.25
N SER A 56 5.15 16.04 0.56
CA SER A 56 6.14 15.38 -0.31
C SER A 56 6.66 16.35 -1.38
N LYS A 57 7.96 16.30 -1.65
CA LYS A 57 8.60 17.07 -2.73
C LYS A 57 8.43 16.38 -4.08
N MET A 58 8.28 15.05 -4.06
CA MET A 58 8.12 14.21 -5.25
C MET A 58 6.65 14.05 -5.67
N VAL A 59 5.76 13.76 -4.70
CA VAL A 59 4.35 13.43 -4.92
C VAL A 59 3.46 14.60 -4.53
N ARG A 60 3.34 15.57 -5.45
CA ARG A 60 2.62 16.84 -5.25
C ARG A 60 1.82 17.26 -6.49
N LYS A 61 1.01 18.31 -6.35
CA LYS A 61 0.28 18.96 -7.46
C LYS A 61 -0.59 17.97 -8.27
N ASN A 62 -1.51 17.27 -7.60
CA ASN A 62 -2.41 16.26 -8.16
C ASN A 62 -1.75 14.97 -8.66
N LEU A 63 -0.45 14.74 -8.40
CA LEU A 63 0.13 13.42 -8.68
C LEU A 63 -0.66 12.27 -8.00
N PRO A 64 -1.14 12.39 -6.74
CA PRO A 64 -2.03 11.37 -6.16
C PRO A 64 -3.29 11.09 -6.99
N ALA A 65 -3.99 12.12 -7.46
CA ALA A 65 -5.14 11.94 -8.34
C ALA A 65 -4.81 11.13 -9.62
N GLY A 66 -3.58 11.28 -10.12
CA GLY A 66 -3.03 10.48 -11.22
C GLY A 66 -2.78 9.02 -10.85
N LEU A 67 -2.24 8.74 -9.66
CA LEU A 67 -2.08 7.37 -9.14
C LEU A 67 -3.43 6.63 -9.12
N GLY A 68 -4.48 7.29 -8.61
CA GLY A 68 -5.83 6.73 -8.58
C GLY A 68 -6.41 6.41 -9.97
N ALA A 69 -5.90 7.07 -11.01
CA ALA A 69 -6.33 6.89 -12.39
C ALA A 69 -5.44 5.91 -13.19
N MET A 70 -4.36 5.36 -12.62
CA MET A 70 -3.45 4.47 -13.36
C MET A 70 -4.13 3.17 -13.80
N ASP A 71 -5.10 2.72 -13.01
CA ASP A 71 -5.85 1.50 -13.24
C ASP A 71 -7.05 1.68 -14.20
N LEU A 72 -7.18 2.86 -14.84
CA LEU A 72 -8.18 3.10 -15.88
C LEU A 72 -8.00 2.23 -17.14
N VAL A 73 -6.91 1.45 -17.22
CA VAL A 73 -6.63 0.49 -18.30
C VAL A 73 -7.75 -0.55 -18.45
N GLY A 74 -8.47 -0.89 -17.37
CA GLY A 74 -9.62 -1.81 -17.44
C GLY A 74 -10.91 -1.19 -17.98
N ASN A 75 -11.03 0.14 -17.94
CA ASN A 75 -12.24 0.92 -18.24
C ASN A 75 -13.53 0.36 -17.60
N ILE A 76 -13.42 -0.31 -16.44
CA ILE A 76 -14.57 -0.72 -15.64
C ILE A 76 -14.75 0.32 -14.54
N PRO A 77 -15.80 1.15 -14.62
CA PRO A 77 -16.08 2.08 -13.56
C PRO A 77 -16.38 1.30 -12.28
N PRO A 78 -15.92 1.77 -11.11
CA PRO A 78 -16.38 1.22 -9.85
C PRO A 78 -17.90 1.41 -9.71
N PRO A 79 -18.56 0.69 -8.78
CA PRO A 79 -19.92 1.00 -8.37
C PRO A 79 -20.05 2.47 -7.97
N PRO A 80 -21.20 3.13 -8.22
CA PRO A 80 -21.44 4.49 -7.76
C PRO A 80 -21.23 4.61 -6.25
N ARG A 81 -20.36 5.53 -5.85
CA ARG A 81 -20.00 5.80 -4.45
C ARG A 81 -20.13 7.29 -4.16
N ALA A 82 -20.43 7.65 -2.91
CA ALA A 82 -20.39 9.04 -2.48
C ALA A 82 -18.96 9.58 -2.68
N PRO A 83 -18.77 10.78 -3.25
CA PRO A 83 -17.44 11.34 -3.42
C PRO A 83 -16.74 11.48 -2.06
N THR A 84 -15.52 10.98 -1.98
CA THR A 84 -14.64 11.16 -0.83
C THR A 84 -14.09 12.60 -0.77
N GLY A 85 -14.13 13.30 -1.91
CA GLY A 85 -13.52 14.61 -2.07
C GLY A 85 -12.03 14.54 -2.41
N LEU A 86 -11.46 13.34 -2.54
CA LEU A 86 -10.10 13.08 -2.97
C LEU A 86 -10.14 12.26 -4.26
N LYS A 87 -9.72 12.87 -5.36
CA LYS A 87 -9.61 12.26 -6.68
C LYS A 87 -8.71 11.02 -6.67
N TYR A 88 -7.71 10.95 -5.80
CA TYR A 88 -6.96 9.72 -5.56
C TYR A 88 -7.86 8.47 -5.35
N LEU A 89 -8.96 8.58 -4.58
CA LEU A 89 -9.93 7.49 -4.45
C LEU A 89 -11.12 7.62 -5.39
N ASP A 90 -11.56 8.84 -5.70
CA ASP A 90 -12.74 9.05 -6.54
C ASP A 90 -12.49 8.64 -8.00
N ASN A 91 -11.22 8.63 -8.45
CA ASN A 91 -10.82 8.12 -9.77
C ASN A 91 -10.57 6.59 -9.79
N ALA A 92 -10.53 5.95 -8.62
CA ALA A 92 -10.09 4.57 -8.47
C ALA A 92 -10.97 3.58 -9.24
N GLY A 93 -10.35 2.67 -9.98
CA GLY A 93 -11.02 1.56 -10.68
C GLY A 93 -11.67 0.54 -9.74
N LEU A 94 -12.45 -0.38 -10.32
CA LEU A 94 -13.06 -1.50 -9.59
C LEU A 94 -11.98 -2.31 -8.85
N GLY A 95 -12.16 -2.47 -7.54
CA GLY A 95 -11.29 -3.32 -6.71
C GLY A 95 -9.98 -2.67 -6.28
N ALA A 96 -9.76 -1.40 -6.59
CA ALA A 96 -8.53 -0.71 -6.22
C ALA A 96 -8.42 -0.50 -4.69
N TRP A 97 -9.52 -0.23 -3.98
CA TRP A 97 -9.50 0.00 -2.52
C TRP A 97 -10.64 -0.66 -1.74
N ASP A 98 -11.41 -1.54 -2.38
CA ASP A 98 -12.42 -2.38 -1.74
C ASP A 98 -12.15 -3.87 -2.04
N ALA A 99 -12.13 -4.71 -1.01
CA ALA A 99 -11.76 -6.11 -1.12
C ALA A 99 -12.82 -6.96 -1.86
N LYS A 100 -14.11 -6.63 -1.70
CA LYS A 100 -15.19 -7.34 -2.40
C LYS A 100 -15.17 -7.01 -3.88
N GLU A 101 -14.97 -5.73 -4.21
CA GLU A 101 -14.76 -5.29 -5.58
C GLU A 101 -13.50 -5.93 -6.19
N ARG A 102 -12.42 -6.14 -5.42
CA ARG A 102 -11.22 -6.83 -5.90
C ARG A 102 -11.52 -8.28 -6.26
N LEU A 103 -12.26 -9.02 -5.43
CA LEU A 103 -12.69 -10.39 -5.74
C LEU A 103 -13.54 -10.42 -7.01
N GLU A 104 -14.49 -9.50 -7.15
CA GLU A 104 -15.32 -9.38 -8.35
C GLU A 104 -14.46 -9.12 -9.59
N ARG A 105 -13.43 -8.28 -9.48
CA ARG A 105 -12.49 -8.04 -10.56
C ARG A 105 -11.72 -9.30 -10.95
N LEU A 106 -11.18 -10.04 -9.98
CA LEU A 106 -10.51 -11.32 -10.24
C LEU A 106 -11.42 -12.29 -11.00
N ASP A 107 -12.72 -12.36 -10.64
CA ASP A 107 -13.71 -13.20 -11.34
C ASP A 107 -13.91 -12.76 -12.80
N ARG A 108 -13.98 -11.45 -13.05
CA ARG A 108 -14.14 -10.89 -14.40
C ARG A 108 -12.92 -11.16 -15.29
N GLU A 109 -11.73 -11.19 -14.71
CA GLU A 109 -10.45 -11.44 -15.40
C GLU A 109 -10.09 -12.93 -15.52
N ASN A 110 -10.83 -13.83 -14.87
CA ASN A 110 -10.49 -15.26 -14.67
C ASN A 110 -9.17 -15.47 -13.93
N LEU A 111 -8.94 -14.67 -12.88
CA LEU A 111 -7.80 -14.79 -11.99
C LEU A 111 -8.20 -15.54 -10.71
N ALA A 112 -7.39 -16.52 -10.33
CA ALA A 112 -7.62 -17.30 -9.12
C ALA A 112 -7.22 -16.51 -7.86
N ILE A 113 -6.08 -15.81 -7.92
CA ILE A 113 -5.45 -15.13 -6.78
C ILE A 113 -4.92 -13.75 -7.23
N GLY A 114 -4.98 -12.76 -6.36
CA GLY A 114 -4.27 -11.49 -6.47
C GLY A 114 -3.30 -11.28 -5.32
N ILE A 115 -2.04 -11.04 -5.65
CA ILE A 115 -0.98 -10.65 -4.71
C ILE A 115 -1.00 -9.12 -4.61
N LEU A 116 -1.20 -8.60 -3.40
CA LEU A 116 -1.52 -7.18 -3.19
C LEU A 116 -0.38 -6.43 -2.51
N TYR A 117 0.19 -5.47 -3.24
CA TYR A 117 1.25 -4.55 -2.85
C TYR A 117 0.73 -3.14 -2.52
N PRO A 118 1.47 -2.35 -1.73
CA PRO A 118 1.13 -0.95 -1.45
C PRO A 118 1.22 -0.07 -2.71
N THR A 119 0.52 1.07 -2.72
CA THR A 119 0.76 2.17 -3.67
C THR A 119 1.43 3.34 -2.97
N LEU A 120 0.78 3.92 -1.95
CA LEU A 120 1.37 5.00 -1.16
C LEU A 120 2.55 4.49 -0.32
N GLY A 121 2.51 3.24 0.14
CA GLY A 121 3.62 2.60 0.85
C GLY A 121 4.93 2.56 0.04
N VAL A 122 4.87 2.60 -1.29
CA VAL A 122 6.06 2.61 -2.17
C VAL A 122 6.76 3.98 -2.19
N LEU A 123 6.07 5.05 -1.81
CA LEU A 123 6.45 6.42 -2.17
C LEU A 123 7.09 7.23 -1.03
N TRP A 124 7.11 6.73 0.21
CA TRP A 124 7.43 7.55 1.37
C TRP A 124 8.85 7.39 1.92
N GLU A 125 9.49 6.23 1.76
CA GLU A 125 10.80 5.95 2.40
C GLU A 125 11.91 6.90 1.95
N ALA A 126 11.82 7.46 0.74
CA ALA A 126 12.81 8.42 0.23
C ALA A 126 12.74 9.79 0.93
N GLU A 127 11.63 10.10 1.59
CA GLU A 127 11.34 11.41 2.18
C GLU A 127 11.01 11.36 3.68
N CYS A 128 11.07 10.17 4.30
CA CYS A 128 10.98 9.99 5.75
C CYS A 128 12.38 9.73 6.32
N GLU A 129 12.86 10.64 7.17
CA GLU A 129 14.21 10.55 7.78
C GLU A 129 14.19 9.90 9.17
N ASP A 130 13.01 9.80 9.78
CA ASP A 130 12.81 9.28 11.13
C ASP A 130 12.58 7.77 11.07
N LEU A 131 13.60 7.02 11.46
CA LEU A 131 13.61 5.57 11.35
C LEU A 131 12.55 4.89 12.23
N GLU A 132 12.23 5.47 13.40
CA GLU A 132 11.20 4.94 14.31
C GLU A 132 9.80 5.17 13.73
N LEU A 133 9.56 6.36 13.17
CA LEU A 133 8.32 6.65 12.44
C LEU A 133 8.15 5.75 11.21
N ALA A 134 9.24 5.48 10.49
CA ALA A 134 9.23 4.54 9.37
C ALA A 134 8.73 3.14 9.79
N GLN A 135 9.19 2.65 10.96
CA GLN A 135 8.67 1.39 11.52
C GLN A 135 7.20 1.50 11.94
N ALA A 136 6.74 2.66 12.42
CA ALA A 136 5.33 2.86 12.74
C ALA A 136 4.43 2.84 11.49
N TYR A 137 4.91 3.41 10.37
CA TYR A 137 4.19 3.36 9.08
C TYR A 137 4.04 1.94 8.55
N THR A 138 5.09 1.12 8.61
CA THR A 138 5.05 -0.27 8.16
C THR A 138 4.09 -1.08 9.03
N ARG A 139 4.17 -0.96 10.37
CA ARG A 139 3.23 -1.62 11.29
C ARG A 139 1.78 -1.24 11.04
N ALA A 140 1.50 0.04 10.79
CA ALA A 140 0.16 0.51 10.49
C ALA A 140 -0.38 -0.10 9.18
N TYR A 141 0.42 -0.04 8.11
CA TYR A 141 0.08 -0.62 6.82
C TYR A 141 -0.14 -2.14 6.91
N ASN A 142 0.76 -2.86 7.58
CA ASN A 142 0.72 -4.32 7.67
C ASN A 142 -0.51 -4.83 8.41
N ARG A 143 -0.96 -4.14 9.47
CA ARG A 143 -2.24 -4.47 10.12
C ARG A 143 -3.42 -4.22 9.18
N TRP A 144 -3.41 -3.08 8.48
CA TRP A 144 -4.49 -2.72 7.57
C TRP A 144 -4.60 -3.68 6.37
N ILE A 145 -3.50 -4.07 5.72
CA ILE A 145 -3.55 -4.94 4.54
C ILE A 145 -4.02 -6.36 4.89
N VAL A 146 -3.71 -6.84 6.11
CA VAL A 146 -4.26 -8.09 6.65
C VAL A 146 -5.77 -7.95 6.84
N ASP A 147 -6.24 -6.86 7.43
CA ASP A 147 -7.67 -6.61 7.60
C ASP A 147 -8.41 -6.50 6.26
N PHE A 148 -7.79 -5.84 5.27
CA PHE A 148 -8.31 -5.74 3.90
C PHE A 148 -8.48 -7.13 3.26
N CYS A 149 -7.50 -8.02 3.42
CA CYS A 149 -7.51 -9.34 2.80
C CYS A 149 -8.29 -10.41 3.60
N ARG A 150 -8.71 -10.11 4.84
CA ARG A 150 -9.26 -11.08 5.81
C ARG A 150 -10.40 -11.93 5.24
N ASP A 151 -11.36 -11.28 4.59
CA ASP A 151 -12.54 -11.94 4.02
C ASP A 151 -12.35 -12.35 2.55
N GLY A 152 -11.10 -12.33 2.05
CA GLY A 152 -10.72 -12.63 0.67
C GLY A 152 -10.78 -14.11 0.30
N GLY A 153 -11.14 -15.01 1.24
CA GLY A 153 -11.23 -16.45 0.98
C GLY A 153 -9.91 -17.10 0.51
N GLY A 154 -8.77 -16.51 0.89
CA GLY A 154 -7.44 -16.93 0.42
C GLY A 154 -7.08 -16.51 -1.01
N ARG A 155 -7.98 -15.80 -1.72
CA ARG A 155 -7.73 -15.27 -3.07
C ARG A 155 -7.05 -13.91 -3.06
N LEU A 156 -7.13 -13.18 -1.95
CA LEU A 156 -6.40 -11.93 -1.74
C LEU A 156 -5.20 -12.22 -0.85
N VAL A 157 -4.00 -12.02 -1.37
CA VAL A 157 -2.75 -12.32 -0.67
C VAL A 157 -2.08 -11.03 -0.23
N PRO A 158 -2.04 -10.73 1.08
CA PRO A 158 -1.40 -9.51 1.57
C PRO A 158 0.12 -9.63 1.52
N ILE A 159 0.76 -8.60 0.98
CA ILE A 159 2.21 -8.38 1.09
C ILE A 159 2.47 -7.35 2.18
N ALA A 160 3.35 -7.69 3.12
CA ALA A 160 3.78 -6.75 4.15
C ALA A 160 4.84 -5.78 3.60
N HIS A 161 4.81 -4.53 4.02
CA HIS A 161 5.93 -3.60 3.83
C HIS A 161 6.87 -3.70 5.03
N LEU A 162 8.17 -3.86 4.78
CA LEU A 162 9.22 -3.70 5.78
C LEU A 162 10.17 -2.56 5.39
N SER A 163 10.58 -1.78 6.38
CA SER A 163 11.64 -0.79 6.23
C SER A 163 12.88 -1.26 6.97
N LEU A 164 14.02 -1.34 6.28
CA LEU A 164 15.26 -1.89 6.83
C LEU A 164 16.08 -0.87 7.64
N GLY A 165 15.53 0.32 7.91
CA GLY A 165 16.21 1.38 8.65
C GLY A 165 16.65 0.98 10.06
N ILE A 166 15.86 0.14 10.73
CA ILE A 166 16.17 -0.47 12.02
C ILE A 166 15.98 -1.99 11.86
N PRO A 167 17.04 -2.76 11.57
CA PRO A 167 16.91 -4.17 11.20
C PRO A 167 16.25 -5.03 12.29
N GLU A 168 16.51 -4.73 13.56
CA GLU A 168 15.88 -5.38 14.72
C GLU A 168 14.35 -5.24 14.69
N GLU A 169 13.84 -4.06 14.33
CA GLU A 169 12.40 -3.79 14.25
C GLU A 169 11.78 -4.39 12.99
N ALA A 170 12.51 -4.38 11.87
CA ALA A 170 12.09 -5.02 10.64
C ALA A 170 11.90 -6.54 10.82
N GLU A 171 12.82 -7.20 11.54
CA GLU A 171 12.71 -8.61 11.92
C GLU A 171 11.49 -8.87 12.81
N ARG A 172 11.30 -8.06 13.86
CA ARG A 172 10.13 -8.17 14.74
C ARG A 172 8.82 -8.03 13.98
N GLU A 173 8.76 -7.08 13.05
CA GLU A 173 7.58 -6.85 12.25
C GLU A 173 7.34 -7.96 11.20
N LEU A 174 8.40 -8.52 10.62
CA LEU A 174 8.32 -9.71 9.77
C LEU A 174 7.66 -10.87 10.52
N GLU A 175 8.15 -11.19 11.73
CA GLU A 175 7.61 -12.28 12.56
C GLU A 175 6.16 -12.03 12.97
N ARG A 176 5.79 -10.77 13.25
CA ARG A 176 4.40 -10.38 13.56
C ARG A 176 3.51 -10.55 12.34
N ALA A 177 3.89 -9.99 11.20
CA ALA A 177 3.10 -10.06 9.98
C ALA A 177 2.95 -11.49 9.46
N ALA A 178 4.00 -12.32 9.59
CA ALA A 178 3.95 -13.74 9.26
C ALA A 178 2.91 -14.50 10.10
N ARG A 179 2.81 -14.20 11.41
CA ARG A 179 1.77 -14.77 12.29
C ARG A 179 0.35 -14.33 11.89
N ASP A 180 0.22 -13.13 11.33
CA ASP A 180 -1.06 -12.62 10.80
C ASP A 180 -1.39 -13.16 9.39
N GLY A 181 -0.50 -13.96 8.80
CA GLY A 181 -0.77 -14.71 7.58
C GLY A 181 -0.29 -14.07 6.27
N VAL A 182 0.52 -13.00 6.33
CA VAL A 182 1.15 -12.44 5.11
C VAL A 182 2.05 -13.48 4.44
N LYS A 183 2.15 -13.44 3.12
CA LYS A 183 2.86 -14.46 2.32
C LYS A 183 4.13 -13.96 1.65
N GLY A 184 4.40 -12.67 1.74
CA GLY A 184 5.61 -12.06 1.20
C GLY A 184 5.82 -10.68 1.78
N ILE A 185 6.94 -10.10 1.40
CA ILE A 185 7.35 -8.76 1.82
C ILE A 185 7.73 -7.90 0.62
N PHE A 186 7.44 -6.62 0.75
CA PHE A 186 7.99 -5.54 -0.05
C PHE A 186 8.99 -4.76 0.81
N ILE A 187 10.13 -4.43 0.21
CA ILE A 187 11.11 -3.50 0.75
C ILE A 187 11.41 -2.47 -0.32
N ALA A 188 11.70 -1.23 0.08
CA ALA A 188 12.25 -0.27 -0.87
C ALA A 188 13.56 -0.80 -1.48
N PRO A 189 13.87 -0.50 -2.76
CA PRO A 189 15.11 -0.91 -3.41
C PRO A 189 16.35 -0.12 -2.91
N PHE A 190 16.18 0.62 -1.81
CA PHE A 190 17.19 1.37 -1.08
C PHE A 190 16.84 1.33 0.41
N VAL A 191 17.80 1.71 1.27
CA VAL A 191 17.55 1.86 2.71
C VAL A 191 17.96 3.26 3.12
N MET A 192 17.17 3.89 4.00
CA MET A 192 17.41 5.26 4.49
C MET A 192 18.82 5.45 5.09
N THR A 193 19.37 4.40 5.68
CA THR A 193 20.73 4.36 6.26
C THR A 193 21.84 4.30 5.21
N LYS A 194 21.49 4.27 3.91
CA LYS A 194 22.39 4.15 2.76
C LYS A 194 23.20 2.85 2.70
N LYS A 195 22.79 1.85 3.50
CA LYS A 195 23.27 0.49 3.38
C LYS A 195 22.46 -0.23 2.30
N PRO A 196 23.08 -0.96 1.37
CA PRO A 196 22.32 -1.71 0.37
C PRO A 196 21.46 -2.79 1.05
N PRO A 197 20.33 -3.22 0.46
CA PRO A 197 19.49 -4.25 1.06
C PRO A 197 20.24 -5.54 1.44
N GLY A 198 21.25 -5.95 0.67
CA GLY A 198 22.10 -7.11 0.98
C GLY A 198 23.27 -6.86 1.96
N HIS A 199 23.26 -5.75 2.72
CA HIS A 199 24.27 -5.51 3.75
C HIS A 199 24.10 -6.49 4.94
N PRO A 200 25.18 -7.01 5.57
CA PRO A 200 25.10 -8.01 6.65
C PRO A 200 24.20 -7.63 7.84
N ASP A 201 24.08 -6.35 8.16
CA ASP A 201 23.14 -5.86 9.19
C ASP A 201 21.69 -6.29 8.96
N HIS A 202 21.31 -6.56 7.71
CA HIS A 202 19.97 -6.98 7.33
C HIS A 202 19.81 -8.50 7.28
N ASP A 203 20.88 -9.30 7.46
CA ASP A 203 20.84 -10.77 7.37
C ASP A 203 19.77 -11.38 8.27
N ARG A 204 19.53 -10.77 9.44
CA ARG A 204 18.48 -11.19 10.38
C ARG A 204 17.06 -11.18 9.81
N VAL A 205 16.79 -10.35 8.79
CA VAL A 205 15.49 -10.26 8.12
C VAL A 205 15.36 -11.33 7.03
N PHE A 206 16.49 -11.84 6.52
CA PHE A 206 16.56 -12.76 5.36
C PHE A 206 17.05 -14.18 5.72
N ARG A 207 17.17 -14.49 7.02
CA ARG A 207 17.66 -15.79 7.51
C ARG A 207 16.57 -16.85 7.63
#